data_AF-A0A5K7ZL30-F1
#
_entry.id   AF-A0A5K7ZL30-F1
#
_cell.length_a   1.000
_cell.length_b   1.000
_cell.length_c   1.000
_cell.angle_alpha   90.00
_cell.angle_beta   90.00
_cell.angle_gamma   90.00
#
_symmetry.space_group_name_H-M   'P 1'
#
loop_
_entity.id
_entity.type
_entity.pdbx_description
1 polymer ?
#
loop_
_entity_poly.entity_id
_entity_poly.type
_entity_poly.pdbx_seq_one_letter_code
_entity_poly.pdbx_strand_id
1 'polypeptide(L)'
;MRLFLHRFGQISPQLWGWQFTGTVLSTLSLPDLELERLDEVATAKGALFGVSVLKTKEYVYIYGTRDDAFPKLAHIARATTKSLSGPWEFYTGRGWSADPRDSAPILSGVSTQYSVFQSGRLFYLVTMDGRGPFPDTIAVYKAGSPEGPWQGPRIIYKVPGVGRDVVAYNPFVHSQFREGNRYLISYNLNHVNDPSAVFEDAAIYRPRFIWVDFAQIE
;
A
#
# COMPACT_ATOMS: atom_id res chain seq x y z
N MET A 1 -18.69 -2.08 8.44
CA MET A 1 -17.46 -1.76 7.66
C MET A 1 -16.39 -2.83 7.91
N ARG A 2 -15.48 -3.10 6.97
CA ARG A 2 -14.37 -4.04 7.17
C ARG A 2 -13.03 -3.35 6.93
N LEU A 3 -12.05 -3.56 7.81
CA LEU A 3 -10.72 -2.94 7.74
C LEU A 3 -9.62 -3.96 7.97
N PHE A 4 -8.55 -3.88 7.18
CA PHE A 4 -7.30 -4.57 7.48
C PHE A 4 -6.52 -3.77 8.52
N LEU A 5 -6.09 -4.44 9.59
CA LEU A 5 -5.24 -3.87 10.62
C LEU A 5 -3.95 -4.67 10.69
N HIS A 6 -2.82 -3.99 10.54
CA HIS A 6 -1.49 -4.59 10.71
C HIS A 6 -1.09 -4.54 12.18
N ARG A 7 -0.70 -5.67 12.74
CA ARG A 7 -0.19 -5.77 14.11
C ARG A 7 1.31 -5.62 14.10
N PHE A 8 1.79 -4.77 15.00
CA PHE A 8 3.21 -4.59 15.27
C PHE A 8 3.46 -4.76 16.76
N GLY A 9 4.52 -5.48 17.11
CA GLY A 9 5.04 -5.55 18.47
C GLY A 9 6.29 -4.70 18.60
N GLN A 10 6.44 -3.99 19.73
CA GLN A 10 7.69 -3.33 20.05
C GLN A 10 8.67 -4.37 20.61
N ILE A 11 9.77 -4.59 19.89
CA ILE A 11 10.80 -5.57 20.25
C ILE A 11 12.04 -4.93 20.85
N SER A 12 12.16 -3.61 20.79
CA SER A 12 13.22 -2.85 21.44
C SER A 12 12.80 -1.40 21.72
N PRO A 13 13.47 -0.70 22.66
CA PRO A 13 13.17 0.69 22.96
C PRO A 13 13.71 1.68 21.90
N GLN A 14 14.44 1.20 20.90
CA GLN A 14 14.95 2.05 19.82
C GLN A 14 13.81 2.50 18.89
N LEU A 15 13.99 3.65 18.23
CA LEU A 15 12.98 4.28 17.36
C LEU A 15 12.37 3.31 16.33
N TRP A 16 13.20 2.44 15.75
CA TRP A 16 12.83 1.47 14.72
C TRP A 16 12.59 0.05 15.26
N GLY A 17 12.48 -0.11 16.58
CA GLY A 17 12.35 -1.37 17.30
C GLY A 17 10.97 -2.05 17.17
N TRP A 18 10.41 -2.12 15.97
CA TRP A 18 9.08 -2.66 15.70
C TRP A 18 9.15 -3.88 14.79
N GLN A 19 8.34 -4.88 15.09
CA GLN A 19 8.22 -6.09 14.29
C GLN A 19 6.77 -6.31 13.88
N PHE A 20 6.54 -6.53 12.59
CA PHE A 20 5.26 -6.99 12.08
C PHE A 20 4.96 -8.40 12.60
N THR A 21 3.79 -8.60 13.20
CA THR A 21 3.37 -9.88 13.79
C THR A 21 2.15 -10.50 13.11
N GLY A 22 1.50 -9.77 12.19
CA GLY A 22 0.45 -10.31 11.34
C GLY A 22 -0.60 -9.27 10.97
N THR A 23 -1.52 -9.66 10.08
CA THR A 23 -2.67 -8.84 9.70
C THR A 23 -3.94 -9.46 10.28
N VAL A 24 -4.88 -8.62 10.72
CA VAL A 24 -6.25 -9.03 11.03
C VAL A 24 -7.24 -8.27 10.16
N LEU A 25 -8.35 -8.92 9.79
CA LEU A 25 -9.51 -8.29 9.18
C LEU A 25 -10.54 -8.02 10.29
N SER A 26 -10.73 -6.74 10.60
CA SER A 26 -11.75 -6.29 11.55
C SER A 26 -13.08 -6.04 10.84
N THR A 27 -14.18 -6.37 11.51
CA THR A 27 -15.53 -5.96 11.12
C THR A 27 -16.08 -5.04 12.19
N LEU A 28 -16.49 -3.85 11.75
CA LEU A 28 -17.08 -2.81 12.59
C LEU A 28 -18.55 -2.62 12.23
N SER A 29 -19.41 -2.38 13.21
CA SER A 29 -20.80 -1.98 12.98
C SER A 29 -20.87 -0.61 12.29
N LEU A 30 -21.99 -0.29 11.66
CA LEU A 30 -22.29 1.07 11.19
C LEU A 30 -23.69 1.47 11.68
N PRO A 31 -23.88 2.72 12.16
CA PRO A 31 -22.91 3.82 12.12
C PRO A 31 -21.90 3.85 13.28
N ASP A 32 -22.10 3.04 14.33
CA ASP A 32 -21.44 3.22 15.63
C ASP A 32 -19.96 2.82 15.66
N LEU A 33 -19.46 2.12 14.63
CA LEU A 33 -18.08 1.67 14.51
C LEU A 33 -17.63 0.73 15.66
N GLU A 34 -18.57 0.01 16.25
CA GLU A 34 -18.26 -0.97 17.30
C GLU A 34 -17.60 -2.21 16.70
N LEU A 35 -16.60 -2.76 17.38
CA LEU A 35 -15.93 -3.97 16.93
C LEU A 35 -16.82 -5.20 17.10
N GLU A 36 -17.26 -5.77 15.99
CA GLU A 36 -18.10 -6.98 15.96
C GLU A 36 -17.25 -8.25 15.85
N ARG A 37 -16.16 -8.21 15.07
CA ARG A 37 -15.35 -9.40 14.76
C ARG A 37 -13.91 -9.04 14.39
N LEU A 38 -12.99 -9.93 14.77
CA LEU A 38 -11.60 -9.94 14.30
C LEU A 38 -11.28 -11.30 13.68
N ASP A 39 -10.81 -11.28 12.44
CA ASP A 39 -10.38 -12.47 11.72
C ASP A 39 -8.88 -12.43 11.47
N GLU A 40 -8.20 -13.52 11.83
CA GLU A 40 -6.84 -13.76 11.36
C GLU A 40 -6.87 -13.97 9.86
N VAL A 41 -5.99 -13.29 9.13
CA VAL A 41 -5.83 -13.50 7.69
C VAL A 41 -4.47 -14.10 7.40
N ALA A 42 -4.41 -14.95 6.37
CA ALA A 42 -3.19 -15.66 6.01
C ALA A 42 -2.06 -14.69 5.61
N THR A 43 -0.87 -14.94 6.13
CA THR A 43 0.35 -14.18 5.84
C THR A 43 1.22 -15.00 4.88
N ALA A 44 1.21 -14.66 3.59
CA ALA A 44 2.16 -15.25 2.64
C ALA A 44 3.56 -14.72 2.93
N LYS A 45 4.43 -15.55 3.50
CA LYS A 45 5.86 -15.24 3.70
C LYS A 45 6.07 -13.92 4.47
N GLY A 46 5.22 -13.63 5.46
CA GLY A 46 5.31 -12.40 6.25
C GLY A 46 4.88 -11.11 5.52
N ALA A 47 4.28 -11.20 4.33
CA ALA A 47 3.78 -10.02 3.62
C ALA A 47 2.63 -9.34 4.39
N LEU A 48 2.69 -8.01 4.45
CA LEU A 48 1.70 -7.14 5.07
C LEU A 48 0.47 -7.00 4.15
N PHE A 49 -0.32 -8.05 3.97
CA PHE A 49 -1.55 -7.95 3.17
C PHE A 49 -2.52 -6.93 3.75
N GLY A 50 -3.24 -6.22 2.87
CA GLY A 50 -4.17 -5.15 3.23
C GLY A 50 -3.58 -3.74 3.15
N VAL A 51 -2.36 -3.57 2.62
CA VAL A 51 -1.78 -2.23 2.40
C VAL A 51 -2.53 -1.44 1.32
N SER A 52 -3.15 -2.16 0.38
CA SER A 52 -4.06 -1.62 -0.62
C SER A 52 -5.13 -2.64 -0.96
N VAL A 53 -6.31 -2.18 -1.35
CA VAL A 53 -7.44 -3.04 -1.72
C VAL A 53 -8.08 -2.51 -2.98
N LEU A 54 -8.32 -3.39 -3.95
CA LEU A 54 -9.02 -3.10 -5.19
C LEU A 54 -10.23 -4.02 -5.32
N LYS A 55 -11.43 -3.44 -5.35
CA LYS A 55 -12.67 -4.20 -5.59
C LYS A 55 -13.05 -4.14 -7.05
N THR A 56 -13.24 -5.32 -7.66
CA THR A 56 -13.84 -5.50 -8.99
C THR A 56 -15.23 -6.12 -8.84
N LYS A 57 -15.84 -6.55 -9.96
CA LYS A 57 -17.15 -7.23 -9.93
C LYS A 57 -17.10 -8.57 -9.19
N GLU A 58 -16.05 -9.36 -9.44
CA GLU A 58 -15.97 -10.76 -8.97
C GLU A 58 -15.07 -10.91 -7.75
N TYR A 59 -14.00 -10.12 -7.69
CA TYR A 59 -12.96 -10.25 -6.67
C TYR A 59 -12.68 -8.95 -5.93
N VAL A 60 -12.29 -9.10 -4.66
CA VAL A 60 -11.54 -8.11 -3.91
C VAL A 60 -10.08 -8.55 -3.94
N TYR A 61 -9.24 -7.76 -4.59
CA TYR A 61 -7.79 -7.95 -4.61
C TYR A 61 -7.18 -7.26 -3.40
N ILE A 62 -6.34 -7.99 -2.68
CA ILE A 62 -5.70 -7.57 -1.44
C ILE A 62 -4.20 -7.55 -1.70
N TYR A 63 -3.64 -6.35 -1.71
CA TYR A 63 -2.23 -6.13 -1.97
C TYR A 63 -1.45 -6.21 -0.65
N GLY A 64 -0.25 -6.78 -0.73
CA GLY A 64 0.67 -6.93 0.40
C GLY A 64 2.07 -6.45 0.05
N THR A 65 2.85 -6.12 1.07
CA THR A 65 4.26 -5.79 0.92
C THR A 65 5.09 -6.75 1.76
N ARG A 66 6.09 -7.38 1.14
CA ARG A 66 7.14 -8.09 1.86
C ARG A 66 8.28 -7.12 2.13
N ASP A 67 8.39 -6.70 3.38
CA ASP A 67 9.30 -5.64 3.85
C ASP A 67 10.58 -6.20 4.49
N ASP A 68 10.74 -7.52 4.51
CA ASP A 68 11.97 -8.21 4.95
C ASP A 68 13.05 -8.30 3.85
N ALA A 69 12.79 -7.70 2.70
CA ALA A 69 13.66 -7.70 1.53
C ALA A 69 13.91 -6.27 1.04
N PHE A 70 15.07 -6.07 0.41
CA PHE A 70 15.42 -4.79 -0.21
C PHE A 70 15.89 -5.03 -1.66
N PRO A 71 15.23 -4.43 -2.68
CA PRO A 71 14.01 -3.62 -2.59
C PRO A 71 12.79 -4.42 -2.09
N LYS A 72 11.81 -3.72 -1.49
CA LYS A 72 10.58 -4.37 -0.96
C LYS A 72 9.75 -4.94 -2.11
N LEU A 73 9.05 -6.04 -1.84
CA LEU A 73 8.30 -6.77 -2.86
C LEU A 73 6.79 -6.63 -2.67
N ALA A 74 6.07 -6.30 -3.74
CA ALA A 74 4.62 -6.34 -3.76
C ALA A 74 4.11 -7.76 -4.02
N HIS A 75 3.10 -8.18 -3.26
CA HIS A 75 2.37 -9.43 -3.43
C HIS A 75 0.88 -9.14 -3.56
N ILE A 76 0.12 -10.09 -4.12
CA ILE A 76 -1.33 -9.96 -4.26
C ILE A 76 -2.04 -11.27 -3.90
N ALA A 77 -3.13 -11.13 -3.17
CA ALA A 77 -4.12 -12.15 -2.91
C ALA A 77 -5.48 -11.69 -3.43
N ARG A 78 -6.45 -12.59 -3.55
CA ARG A 78 -7.84 -12.24 -3.85
C ARG A 78 -8.81 -13.07 -3.05
N ALA A 79 -9.94 -12.45 -2.72
CA ALA A 79 -11.12 -13.10 -2.19
C ALA A 79 -12.31 -12.79 -3.10
N THR A 80 -13.36 -13.61 -3.07
CA THR A 80 -14.59 -13.26 -3.79
C THR A 80 -15.26 -12.03 -3.17
N THR A 81 -15.97 -11.24 -3.97
CA THR A 81 -16.73 -10.09 -3.44
C THR A 81 -17.82 -10.47 -2.43
N LYS A 82 -18.24 -11.74 -2.42
CA LYS A 82 -19.24 -12.28 -1.50
C LYS A 82 -18.67 -12.56 -0.10
N SER A 83 -17.39 -12.92 0.01
CA SER A 83 -16.78 -13.29 1.28
C SER A 83 -15.31 -12.89 1.35
N LEU A 84 -15.06 -11.69 1.88
CA LEU A 84 -13.70 -11.19 2.12
C LEU A 84 -12.98 -11.94 3.25
N SER A 85 -13.72 -12.41 4.25
CA SER A 85 -13.20 -13.27 5.33
C SER A 85 -13.18 -14.76 4.97
N GLY A 86 -13.54 -15.10 3.72
CA GLY A 86 -13.46 -16.46 3.21
C GLY A 86 -12.03 -16.86 2.84
N PRO A 87 -11.84 -18.06 2.24
CA PRO A 87 -10.52 -18.48 1.77
C PRO A 87 -10.01 -17.54 0.69
N TRP A 88 -8.72 -17.20 0.78
CA TRP A 88 -8.03 -16.38 -0.21
C TRP A 88 -7.26 -17.25 -1.19
N GLU A 89 -7.07 -16.73 -2.39
CA GLU A 89 -6.13 -17.27 -3.36
C GLU A 89 -4.96 -16.29 -3.53
N PHE A 90 -3.76 -16.81 -3.66
CA PHE A 90 -2.51 -16.07 -3.78
C PHE A 90 -1.93 -16.21 -5.18
N TYR A 91 -1.48 -15.10 -5.75
CA TYR A 91 -0.92 -15.14 -7.09
C TYR A 91 0.45 -15.82 -7.10
N THR A 92 0.63 -16.78 -8.01
CA THR A 92 1.83 -17.64 -8.11
C THR A 92 2.81 -17.15 -9.17
N GLY A 93 2.54 -16.02 -9.82
CA GLY A 93 3.29 -15.54 -10.98
C GLY A 93 2.71 -16.00 -12.31
N ARG A 94 1.85 -17.04 -12.29
CA ARG A 94 1.20 -17.61 -13.49
C ARG A 94 -0.26 -18.00 -13.29
N GLY A 95 -0.77 -17.90 -12.07
CA GLY A 95 -2.10 -18.35 -11.68
C GLY A 95 -2.36 -18.09 -10.21
N TRP A 96 -3.33 -18.80 -9.63
CA TRP A 96 -3.79 -18.59 -8.26
C TRP A 96 -3.73 -19.91 -7.46
N SER A 97 -3.28 -19.85 -6.22
CA SER A 97 -3.19 -21.00 -5.30
C SER A 97 -3.85 -20.68 -3.96
N ALA A 98 -4.48 -21.67 -3.33
CA ALA A 98 -4.98 -21.52 -1.96
C ALA A 98 -3.86 -21.53 -0.91
N ASP A 99 -2.65 -21.97 -1.27
CA ASP A 99 -1.50 -22.00 -0.36
C ASP A 99 -0.77 -20.65 -0.38
N PRO A 100 -0.72 -19.91 0.75
CA PRO A 100 0.02 -18.64 0.83
C PRO A 100 1.52 -18.79 0.53
N ARG A 101 2.11 -19.97 0.71
CA ARG A 101 3.54 -20.21 0.42
C ARG A 101 3.87 -20.16 -1.07
N ASP A 102 2.87 -20.33 -1.93
CA ASP A 102 3.04 -20.26 -3.38
C ASP A 102 3.09 -18.82 -3.90
N SER A 103 2.82 -17.82 -3.04
CA SER A 103 2.79 -16.43 -3.47
C SER A 103 4.13 -15.98 -4.08
N ALA A 104 4.04 -15.41 -5.28
CA ALA A 104 5.13 -14.80 -6.01
C ALA A 104 4.97 -13.27 -6.06
N PRO A 105 6.07 -12.50 -6.09
CA PRO A 105 6.01 -11.06 -6.17
C PRO A 105 5.47 -10.60 -7.55
N ILE A 106 4.67 -9.53 -7.53
CA ILE A 106 4.14 -8.88 -8.76
C ILE A 106 4.96 -7.66 -9.17
N LEU A 107 5.69 -7.05 -8.23
CA LEU A 107 6.54 -5.89 -8.47
C LEU A 107 7.63 -5.79 -7.39
N SER A 108 8.80 -5.28 -7.74
CA SER A 108 9.90 -4.98 -6.81
C SER A 108 10.12 -3.46 -6.75
N GLY A 109 10.49 -2.95 -5.58
CA GLY A 109 10.76 -1.53 -5.37
C GLY A 109 9.53 -0.70 -5.00
N VAL A 110 8.56 -1.30 -4.31
CA VAL A 110 7.43 -0.56 -3.73
C VAL A 110 7.76 -0.02 -2.32
N SER A 111 7.05 1.00 -1.87
CA SER A 111 6.99 1.39 -0.45
C SER A 111 6.15 0.41 0.37
N THR A 112 6.29 0.44 1.71
CA THR A 112 5.48 -0.40 2.63
C THR A 112 3.99 -0.29 2.35
N GLN A 113 3.50 0.93 2.16
CA GLN A 113 2.14 1.21 1.68
C GLN A 113 2.18 1.82 0.28
N TYR A 114 1.27 1.41 -0.58
CA TYR A 114 1.05 1.94 -1.93
C TYR A 114 -0.43 1.90 -2.27
N SER A 115 -0.83 2.54 -3.37
CA SER A 115 -2.21 2.55 -3.85
C SER A 115 -2.35 1.80 -5.15
N VAL A 116 -3.40 0.98 -5.26
CA VAL A 116 -3.82 0.40 -6.54
C VAL A 116 -5.27 0.78 -6.82
N PHE A 117 -5.52 1.27 -8.03
CA PHE A 117 -6.86 1.64 -8.46
C PHE A 117 -7.08 1.33 -9.94
N GLN A 118 -8.34 1.24 -10.33
CA GLN A 118 -8.73 1.05 -11.72
C GLN A 118 -9.21 2.38 -12.31
N SER A 119 -8.75 2.72 -13.50
CA SER A 119 -9.31 3.79 -14.34
C SER A 119 -9.58 3.22 -15.74
N GLY A 120 -10.84 3.24 -16.16
CA GLY A 120 -11.26 2.58 -17.40
C GLY A 120 -10.92 1.08 -17.38
N ARG A 121 -10.15 0.63 -18.36
CA ARG A 121 -9.71 -0.78 -18.51
C ARG A 121 -8.34 -1.06 -17.91
N LEU A 122 -7.68 -0.05 -17.35
CA LEU A 122 -6.31 -0.13 -16.87
C LEU A 122 -6.27 -0.05 -15.35
N PHE A 123 -5.24 -0.68 -14.79
CA PHE A 123 -4.91 -0.64 -13.38
C PHE A 123 -3.65 0.18 -13.19
N TYR A 124 -3.62 0.96 -12.13
CA TYR A 124 -2.49 1.82 -11.78
C TYR A 124 -2.03 1.50 -10.37
N LEU A 125 -0.72 1.40 -10.19
CA LEU A 125 -0.07 1.27 -8.90
C LEU A 125 0.77 2.52 -8.65
N VAL A 126 0.51 3.23 -7.55
CA VAL A 126 1.23 4.44 -7.15
C VAL A 126 1.97 4.19 -5.84
N THR A 127 3.27 4.46 -5.82
CA THR A 127 4.17 4.11 -4.71
C THR A 127 5.31 5.11 -4.61
N MET A 128 5.98 5.21 -3.46
CA MET A 128 7.31 5.84 -3.47
C MET A 128 8.25 4.94 -4.27
N ASP A 129 9.19 5.51 -5.00
CA ASP A 129 10.16 4.75 -5.79
C ASP A 129 11.18 3.99 -4.91
N GLY A 130 10.74 2.91 -4.27
CA GLY A 130 11.49 2.13 -3.28
C GLY A 130 12.64 1.29 -3.84
N ARG A 131 13.13 1.60 -5.05
CA ARG A 131 14.33 0.99 -5.64
C ARG A 131 15.62 1.49 -5.01
N GLY A 132 15.57 2.59 -4.25
CA GLY A 132 16.65 3.12 -3.43
C GLY A 132 16.22 3.42 -1.99
N PRO A 133 17.15 3.63 -1.06
CA PRO A 133 16.83 4.05 0.29
C PRO A 133 16.28 5.48 0.29
N PHE A 134 15.29 5.75 1.17
CA PHE A 134 14.69 7.08 1.37
C PHE A 134 14.30 7.79 0.07
N PRO A 135 13.41 7.19 -0.73
CA PRO A 135 13.03 7.77 -2.02
C PRO A 135 12.37 9.15 -1.88
N ASP A 136 12.73 10.05 -2.77
CA ASP A 136 12.17 11.41 -2.88
C ASP A 136 11.17 11.53 -4.04
N THR A 137 10.84 10.43 -4.72
CA THR A 137 9.95 10.43 -5.88
C THR A 137 8.77 9.49 -5.69
N ILE A 138 7.62 9.92 -6.21
CA ILE A 138 6.42 9.10 -6.36
C ILE A 138 6.39 8.59 -7.80
N ALA A 139 6.29 7.27 -7.94
CA ALA A 139 6.23 6.56 -9.20
C ALA A 139 4.84 5.96 -9.43
N VAL A 140 4.49 5.83 -10.70
CA VAL A 140 3.31 5.11 -11.17
C VAL A 140 3.71 3.95 -12.08
N TYR A 141 2.98 2.86 -11.97
CA TYR A 141 3.00 1.71 -12.87
C TYR A 141 1.61 1.46 -13.44
N LYS A 142 1.55 0.86 -14.62
CA LYS A 142 0.31 0.58 -15.36
C LYS A 142 0.22 -0.90 -15.75
N ALA A 143 -0.96 -1.50 -15.65
CA ALA A 143 -1.19 -2.88 -16.06
C ALA A 143 -2.58 -3.08 -16.68
N GLY A 144 -2.72 -4.14 -17.47
CA GLY A 144 -4.01 -4.59 -18.02
C GLY A 144 -4.81 -5.49 -17.06
N SER A 145 -4.17 -6.02 -16.03
CA SER A 145 -4.78 -6.87 -14.99
C SER A 145 -4.34 -6.44 -13.58
N PRO A 146 -5.11 -6.75 -12.52
CA PRO A 146 -4.78 -6.39 -11.14
C PRO A 146 -3.42 -6.94 -10.65
N GLU A 147 -3.02 -8.11 -11.12
CA GLU A 147 -1.74 -8.75 -10.77
C GLU A 147 -0.55 -8.25 -11.62
N GLY A 148 -0.78 -7.43 -12.65
CA GLY A 148 0.22 -7.07 -13.64
C GLY A 148 0.06 -7.81 -14.98
N PRO A 149 1.12 -7.90 -15.81
CA PRO A 149 2.46 -7.37 -15.56
C PRO A 149 2.45 -5.84 -15.50
N TRP A 150 3.14 -5.29 -14.50
CA TRP A 150 3.24 -3.85 -14.26
C TRP A 150 4.30 -3.21 -15.16
N GLN A 151 3.90 -2.23 -15.96
CA GLN A 151 4.77 -1.45 -16.83
C GLN A 151 5.13 -0.11 -16.17
N GLY A 152 6.38 0.33 -16.32
CA GLY A 152 6.91 1.53 -15.68
C GLY A 152 8.31 1.29 -15.10
N PRO A 153 8.75 2.07 -14.09
CA PRO A 153 8.02 3.19 -13.50
C PRO A 153 8.04 4.44 -14.37
N ARG A 154 7.00 5.26 -14.23
CA ARG A 154 7.06 6.68 -14.60
C ARG A 154 7.04 7.52 -13.34
N ILE A 155 7.97 8.45 -13.21
CA ILE A 155 7.96 9.41 -12.10
C ILE A 155 6.87 10.44 -12.36
N ILE A 156 5.97 10.61 -11.39
CA ILE A 156 4.83 11.55 -11.48
C ILE A 156 5.00 12.75 -10.57
N TYR A 157 5.88 12.66 -9.56
CA TYR A 157 6.16 13.75 -8.65
C TYR A 157 7.50 13.57 -7.96
N LYS A 158 8.25 14.67 -7.81
CA LYS A 158 9.43 14.75 -6.93
C LYS A 158 9.04 15.54 -5.69
N VAL A 159 9.19 14.94 -4.53
CA VAL A 159 8.83 15.56 -3.25
C VAL A 159 9.86 16.65 -2.91
N PRO A 160 9.43 17.90 -2.68
CA PRO A 160 10.34 18.98 -2.32
C PRO A 160 10.73 18.90 -0.85
N GLY A 161 11.96 19.30 -0.53
CA GLY A 161 12.42 19.48 0.85
C GLY A 161 12.59 18.19 1.65
N VAL A 162 12.74 17.05 0.98
CA VAL A 162 13.13 15.78 1.60
C VAL A 162 14.61 15.48 1.34
N GLY A 163 15.21 14.65 2.19
CA GLY A 163 16.62 14.34 2.14
C GLY A 163 17.02 13.33 3.21
N ARG A 164 18.14 13.60 3.91
CA ARG A 164 18.70 12.65 4.88
C ARG A 164 17.81 12.45 6.11
N ASP A 165 17.27 13.54 6.65
CA ASP A 165 16.66 13.51 7.99
C ASP A 165 15.12 13.51 7.93
N VAL A 166 14.52 14.17 6.93
CA VAL A 166 13.08 14.14 6.65
C VAL A 166 12.81 13.37 5.37
N VAL A 167 11.91 12.39 5.45
CA VAL A 167 11.61 11.46 4.35
C VAL A 167 10.13 11.47 3.98
N ALA A 168 9.85 11.21 2.71
CA ALA A 168 8.50 11.03 2.21
C ALA A 168 8.08 9.57 2.21
N TYR A 169 6.82 9.30 2.56
CA TYR A 169 6.30 7.95 2.65
C TYR A 169 4.78 7.88 2.45
N ASN A 170 4.28 6.66 2.23
CA ASN A 170 2.88 6.30 2.12
C ASN A 170 2.06 7.19 1.16
N PRO A 171 2.41 7.26 -0.14
CA PRO A 171 1.56 7.93 -1.10
C PRO A 171 0.23 7.18 -1.21
N PHE A 172 -0.87 7.93 -1.13
CA PHE A 172 -2.22 7.39 -1.19
C PHE A 172 -3.06 8.11 -2.24
N VAL A 173 -3.63 7.35 -3.17
CA VAL A 173 -4.53 7.88 -4.21
C VAL A 173 -5.94 7.93 -3.67
N HIS A 174 -6.51 9.13 -3.57
CA HIS A 174 -7.89 9.33 -3.17
C HIS A 174 -8.81 9.26 -4.39
N SER A 175 -9.07 8.06 -4.90
CA SER A 175 -9.84 7.84 -6.13
C SER A 175 -11.29 8.36 -6.07
N GLN A 176 -11.82 8.60 -4.87
CA GLN A 176 -13.09 9.29 -4.66
C GLN A 176 -13.06 10.80 -5.00
N PHE A 177 -11.89 11.41 -5.08
CA PHE A 177 -11.70 12.82 -5.44
C PHE A 177 -11.01 12.93 -6.80
N ARG A 178 -11.75 13.42 -7.80
CA ARG A 178 -11.30 13.47 -9.18
C ARG A 178 -11.71 14.79 -9.85
N GLU A 179 -10.80 15.40 -10.60
CA GLU A 179 -11.04 16.59 -11.41
C GLU A 179 -10.62 16.33 -12.87
N GLY A 180 -11.56 15.91 -13.71
CA GLY A 180 -11.24 15.52 -15.10
C GLY A 180 -10.39 14.25 -15.11
N ASN A 181 -9.13 14.32 -15.58
CA ASN A 181 -8.18 13.20 -15.52
C ASN A 181 -7.20 13.30 -14.34
N ARG A 182 -7.42 14.27 -13.44
CA ARG A 182 -6.58 14.48 -12.26
C ARG A 182 -7.10 13.69 -11.06
N TYR A 183 -6.16 13.04 -10.37
CA TYR A 183 -6.40 12.34 -9.12
C TYR A 183 -5.70 13.07 -7.97
N LEU A 184 -6.38 13.16 -6.83
CA LEU A 184 -5.79 13.69 -5.61
C LEU A 184 -4.91 12.60 -4.97
N ILE A 185 -3.65 12.92 -4.72
CA ILE A 185 -2.70 12.04 -4.06
C ILE A 185 -2.24 12.72 -2.78
N SER A 186 -2.29 12.01 -1.66
CA SER A 186 -1.60 12.41 -0.43
C SER A 186 -0.29 11.68 -0.28
N TYR A 187 0.64 12.25 0.49
CA TYR A 187 1.83 11.58 1.01
C TYR A 187 2.18 12.21 2.36
N ASN A 188 2.97 11.51 3.16
CA ASN A 188 3.36 11.95 4.50
C ASN A 188 4.85 12.28 4.57
N LEU A 189 5.23 13.09 5.55
CA LEU A 189 6.61 13.41 5.88
C LEU A 189 6.91 13.03 7.33
N ASN A 190 8.07 12.47 7.60
CA ASN A 190 8.50 12.19 8.96
C ASN A 190 10.01 12.38 9.11
N HIS A 191 10.45 12.69 10.32
CA HIS A 191 11.86 12.75 10.67
C HIS A 191 12.34 11.37 11.12
N VAL A 192 13.43 10.86 10.54
CA VAL A 192 13.82 9.43 10.71
C VAL A 192 14.70 9.15 11.93
N ASN A 193 15.25 10.19 12.56
CA ASN A 193 16.23 10.04 13.65
C ASN A 193 15.88 10.83 14.93
N ASP A 194 14.97 11.79 14.83
CA ASP A 194 14.60 12.70 15.93
C ASP A 194 13.08 12.86 15.95
N PRO A 195 12.40 12.13 16.85
CA PRO A 195 10.97 12.26 17.04
C PRO A 195 10.55 13.64 17.56
N SER A 196 11.45 14.41 18.19
CA SER A 196 11.11 15.69 18.81
C SER A 196 10.85 16.79 17.76
N ALA A 197 11.43 16.64 16.56
CA ALA A 197 11.27 17.56 15.44
C ALA A 197 9.80 17.85 15.08
N VAL A 198 8.88 16.90 15.33
CA VAL A 198 7.44 17.09 15.06
C VAL A 198 6.78 18.11 15.99
N PHE A 199 7.38 18.39 17.15
CA PHE A 199 6.91 19.41 18.08
C PHE A 199 7.48 20.80 17.75
N GLU A 200 8.60 20.86 17.04
CA GLU A 200 9.24 22.11 16.61
C GLU A 200 8.67 22.61 15.27
N ASP A 201 8.34 21.70 14.35
CA ASP A 201 7.73 22.02 13.06
C ASP A 201 6.48 21.16 12.79
N ALA A 202 5.30 21.75 12.99
CA ALA A 202 4.01 21.13 12.70
C ALA A 202 3.74 20.90 11.20
N ALA A 203 4.65 21.29 10.29
CA ALA A 203 4.62 20.90 8.89
C ALA A 203 5.24 19.51 8.62
N ILE A 204 5.91 18.93 9.62
CA ILE A 204 6.37 17.53 9.66
C ILE A 204 5.25 16.68 10.28
N TYR A 205 5.11 15.43 9.87
CA TYR A 205 4.11 14.48 10.39
C TYR A 205 2.64 14.81 10.09
N ARG A 206 2.39 15.46 8.95
CA ARG A 206 1.05 15.68 8.37
C ARG A 206 1.00 15.30 6.89
N PRO A 207 -0.19 14.92 6.36
CA PRO A 207 -0.32 14.67 4.94
C PRO A 207 -0.14 15.96 4.13
N ARG A 208 0.51 15.84 2.98
CA ARG A 208 0.54 16.84 1.90
C ARG A 208 -0.21 16.28 0.70
N PHE A 209 -0.84 17.16 -0.08
CA PHE A 209 -1.70 16.78 -1.18
C PHE A 209 -1.22 17.39 -2.49
N ILE A 210 -1.32 16.62 -3.57
CA ILE A 210 -1.03 17.04 -4.94
C ILE A 210 -2.11 16.53 -5.88
N TRP A 211 -2.37 17.30 -6.95
CA TRP A 211 -3.16 16.82 -8.08
C TRP A 211 -2.21 16.33 -9.17
N VAL A 212 -2.42 15.09 -9.63
CA VAL A 212 -1.64 14.51 -10.74
C VAL A 212 -2.57 14.19 -11.89
N ASP A 213 -2.23 14.65 -13.09
CA ASP A 213 -2.97 14.35 -14.31
C ASP A 213 -2.54 13.01 -14.91
N PHE A 214 -3.47 12.06 -14.95
CA PHE A 214 -3.25 10.73 -15.51
C PHE A 214 -3.43 10.64 -17.02
N ALA A 215 -4.00 11.67 -17.67
CA ALA A 215 -4.07 11.73 -19.13
C ALA A 215 -2.68 11.70 -19.78
N GLN A 216 -1.68 12.23 -19.08
CA GLN A 216 -0.30 12.25 -19.56
C GLN A 216 0.37 10.90 -19.42
N ILE A 217 -0.14 10.00 -18.56
CA ILE A 217 0.41 8.68 -18.19
C ILE A 217 -0.13 7.57 -19.10
N GLU A 218 -1.30 7.80 -19.71
CA GLU A 218 -1.99 6.87 -20.62
C GLU A 218 -1.26 6.63 -21.95
#